data_AF-A0A8H3LGA5-F1
#
_entry.id   AF-A0A8H3LGA5-F1
#
_cell.length_a   1.000
_cell.length_b   1.000
_cell.length_c   1.000
_cell.angle_alpha   90.00
_cell.angle_beta   90.00
_cell.angle_gamma   90.00
#
_symmetry.space_group_name_H-M   'P 1'
#
loop_
_entity.id
_entity.type
_entity.pdbx_description
1 polymer ?
#
loop_
_entity_poly.entity_id
_entity_poly.type
_entity_poly.pdbx_seq_one_letter_code
_entity_poly.pdbx_strand_id
1 'polypeptide(L)'
;MRKHITNTSYFEELDINDTTAGVIRIVDDDLDWKPFFTKWEYNLRKLVKERYGKAQAGRDFMNAYFDWDAAVFPQPYGLIKLHKQPPKLRYITPMVGWMNKKVAVYVVGFLQLYIEKCKWILAFSTQLINLIEADISNRLLVSQNKSLWVGTFDVQDMYNQIDYCEALQIIYDFAKEEGWVDSKNKKHWNFVLNLVHWVCQTAYITYDGHFYKQIRGLPMGSLLSPVIANLFMTGVEDKATKALESYYETVSTTLAYYQYLDDIIIITTSHMVRIDDSEGCSPLEEDAGTLLCEISKAVVDSSIAFDYTGDA
;
A
#
# COMPACT_ATOMS: atom_id res chain seq x y z
N MET A 1 -14.70 17.10 5.58
CA MET A 1 -14.96 16.09 4.55
C MET A 1 -14.93 16.70 3.15
N ARG A 2 -15.83 17.63 2.79
CA ARG A 2 -15.88 18.30 1.46
C ARG A 2 -14.52 18.57 0.80
N LYS A 3 -13.60 19.26 1.50
CA LYS A 3 -12.24 19.57 1.00
C LYS A 3 -11.40 18.36 0.56
N HIS A 4 -11.66 17.17 1.10
CA HIS A 4 -10.95 15.93 0.75
C HIS A 4 -11.56 15.21 -0.47
N ILE A 5 -12.80 15.53 -0.84
CA ILE A 5 -13.54 14.83 -1.90
C ILE A 5 -13.76 15.71 -3.13
N THR A 6 -14.23 16.95 -2.96
CA THR A 6 -14.69 17.75 -4.11
C THR A 6 -13.59 18.58 -4.79
N ASN A 7 -12.51 18.87 -4.07
CA ASN A 7 -11.44 19.78 -4.53
C ASN A 7 -10.08 19.10 -4.44
N THR A 8 -9.98 17.84 -4.85
CA THR A 8 -8.75 17.06 -4.78
C THR A 8 -8.45 16.35 -6.07
N SER A 9 -7.19 15.95 -6.25
CA SER A 9 -6.76 15.02 -7.30
C SER A 9 -7.06 13.55 -6.95
N TYR A 10 -7.69 13.27 -5.80
CA TYR A 10 -7.96 11.91 -5.34
C TYR A 10 -9.30 11.36 -5.81
N PHE A 11 -10.26 12.24 -6.07
CA PHE A 11 -11.62 11.87 -6.45
C PHE A 11 -12.08 12.62 -7.69
N GLU A 12 -12.79 11.89 -8.55
CA GLU A 12 -13.46 12.43 -9.73
C GLU A 12 -14.96 12.27 -9.55
N GLU A 13 -15.71 13.37 -9.66
CA GLU A 13 -17.18 13.33 -9.60
C GLU A 13 -17.74 12.66 -10.86
N LEU A 14 -18.70 11.76 -10.68
CA LEU A 14 -19.44 11.17 -11.79
C LEU A 14 -20.55 12.11 -12.23
N ASP A 15 -20.52 12.51 -13.50
CA ASP A 15 -21.66 13.20 -14.12
C ASP A 15 -22.80 12.20 -14.37
N ILE A 16 -23.81 12.25 -13.51
CA ILE A 16 -25.00 11.38 -13.60
C ILE A 16 -25.92 11.78 -14.77
N ASN A 17 -25.75 12.97 -15.35
CA ASN A 17 -26.51 13.46 -16.49
C ASN A 17 -25.81 13.14 -17.83
N ASP A 18 -24.54 12.76 -17.80
CA ASP A 18 -23.80 12.29 -18.96
C ASP A 18 -24.24 10.86 -19.33
N THR A 19 -25.35 10.79 -20.07
CA THR A 19 -25.89 9.55 -20.63
C THR A 19 -25.03 8.93 -21.72
N THR A 20 -23.99 9.62 -22.20
CA THR A 20 -23.19 9.22 -23.37
C THR A 20 -22.25 8.04 -23.10
N ALA A 21 -22.03 7.66 -21.84
CA ALA A 21 -21.15 6.55 -21.47
C ALA A 21 -21.87 5.28 -20.95
N GLY A 22 -23.22 5.23 -20.98
CA GLY A 22 -23.98 4.05 -20.53
C GLY A 22 -23.75 3.71 -19.05
N VAL A 23 -23.51 4.73 -18.23
CA VAL A 23 -23.06 4.59 -16.84
C VAL A 23 -24.25 4.49 -15.90
N ILE A 24 -25.25 5.35 -16.04
CA ILE A 24 -26.42 5.42 -15.15
C ILE A 24 -27.66 5.72 -16.00
N ARG A 25 -28.83 5.18 -15.63
CA ARG A 25 -30.12 5.56 -16.22
C ARG A 25 -30.99 6.22 -15.15
N ILE A 26 -31.85 7.14 -15.54
CA ILE A 26 -32.93 7.62 -14.66
C ILE A 26 -34.19 6.89 -15.11
N VAL A 27 -34.83 6.17 -14.20
CA VAL A 27 -36.08 5.42 -14.43
C VAL A 27 -37.06 5.85 -13.35
N ASP A 28 -38.17 6.47 -13.74
CA ASP A 28 -39.22 6.93 -12.82
C ASP A 28 -38.68 7.84 -11.68
N ASP A 29 -37.78 8.78 -12.02
CA ASP A 29 -37.05 9.68 -11.11
C ASP A 29 -36.04 9.00 -10.16
N ASP A 30 -35.86 7.67 -10.26
CA ASP A 30 -34.83 6.92 -9.54
C ASP A 30 -33.58 6.64 -10.40
N LEU A 31 -32.40 6.64 -9.77
CA LEU A 31 -31.14 6.28 -10.42
C LEU A 31 -30.99 4.75 -10.56
N ASP A 32 -31.00 4.25 -11.80
CA ASP A 32 -30.68 2.87 -12.17
C ASP A 32 -29.18 2.69 -12.46
N TRP A 33 -28.52 2.03 -11.51
CA TRP A 33 -27.09 1.73 -11.53
C TRP A 33 -26.75 0.42 -12.26
N LYS A 34 -27.72 -0.37 -12.71
CA LYS A 34 -27.45 -1.67 -13.37
C LYS A 34 -26.47 -1.57 -14.54
N PRO A 35 -26.49 -0.55 -15.41
CA PRO A 35 -25.50 -0.42 -16.48
C PRO A 35 -24.07 -0.34 -15.94
N PHE A 36 -23.85 0.42 -14.88
CA PHE A 36 -22.58 0.54 -14.18
C PHE A 36 -22.09 -0.80 -13.62
N PHE A 37 -22.94 -1.51 -12.88
CA PHE A 37 -22.61 -2.82 -12.32
C PHE A 37 -22.33 -3.86 -13.42
N THR A 38 -23.09 -3.81 -14.52
CA THR A 38 -22.89 -4.68 -15.68
C THR A 38 -21.53 -4.48 -16.32
N LYS A 39 -21.05 -3.24 -16.42
CA LYS A 39 -19.70 -2.94 -16.92
C LYS A 39 -18.63 -3.58 -16.05
N TRP A 40 -18.74 -3.45 -14.73
CA TRP A 40 -17.75 -4.01 -13.79
C TRP A 40 -17.79 -5.52 -13.72
N GLU A 41 -18.99 -6.09 -13.75
CA GLU A 41 -19.19 -7.54 -13.86
C GLU A 41 -18.55 -8.10 -15.12
N TYR A 42 -18.80 -7.46 -16.27
CA TYR A 42 -18.23 -7.87 -17.55
C TYR A 42 -16.71 -7.83 -17.53
N ASN A 43 -16.13 -6.76 -16.99
CA ASN A 43 -14.68 -6.61 -16.84
C ASN A 43 -14.08 -7.72 -15.96
N LEU A 44 -14.72 -8.02 -14.82
CA LEU A 44 -14.27 -9.12 -13.94
C LEU A 44 -14.39 -10.47 -14.65
N ARG A 45 -15.52 -10.73 -15.32
CA ARG A 45 -15.77 -11.96 -16.07
C ARG A 45 -14.73 -12.18 -17.16
N LYS A 46 -14.28 -11.11 -17.82
CA LYS A 46 -13.19 -11.18 -18.81
C LYS A 46 -11.89 -11.68 -18.17
N LEU A 47 -11.49 -11.11 -17.04
CA LEU A 47 -10.29 -11.54 -16.29
C LEU A 47 -10.39 -13.00 -15.84
N VAL A 48 -11.56 -13.40 -15.32
CA VAL A 48 -11.81 -14.78 -14.90
C VAL A 48 -11.76 -15.75 -16.08
N LYS A 49 -12.30 -15.36 -17.24
CA LYS A 49 -12.26 -16.16 -18.46
C LYS A 49 -10.82 -16.30 -19.01
N GLU A 50 -9.99 -15.28 -18.90
CA GLU A 50 -8.57 -15.36 -19.26
C GLU A 50 -7.83 -16.38 -18.39
N ARG A 51 -8.20 -16.52 -17.12
CA ARG A 51 -7.60 -17.50 -16.19
C ARG A 51 -8.14 -18.92 -16.35
N TYR A 52 -9.47 -19.08 -16.40
CA TYR A 52 -10.15 -20.39 -16.30
C TYR A 52 -10.78 -20.85 -17.61
N GLY A 53 -10.77 -20.05 -18.67
CA GLY A 53 -11.45 -20.37 -19.93
C GLY A 53 -12.96 -20.55 -19.74
N LYS A 54 -13.52 -21.62 -20.33
CA LYS A 54 -14.95 -21.98 -20.20
C LYS A 54 -15.23 -22.97 -19.04
N ALA A 55 -14.24 -23.19 -18.16
CA ALA A 55 -14.33 -24.18 -17.09
C ALA A 55 -15.38 -23.80 -16.04
N GLN A 56 -15.88 -24.82 -15.32
CA GLN A 56 -16.82 -24.63 -14.21
C GLN A 56 -16.24 -23.72 -13.11
N ALA A 57 -14.94 -23.85 -12.82
CA ALA A 57 -14.24 -23.02 -11.84
C ALA A 57 -14.38 -21.50 -12.10
N GLY A 58 -14.47 -21.06 -13.36
CA GLY A 58 -14.69 -19.66 -13.69
C GLY A 58 -16.12 -19.20 -13.35
N ARG A 59 -17.12 -20.07 -13.55
CA ARG A 59 -18.50 -19.80 -13.11
C ARG A 59 -18.59 -19.77 -11.59
N ASP A 60 -17.94 -20.72 -10.92
CA ASP A 60 -17.92 -20.80 -9.46
C ASP A 60 -17.27 -19.55 -8.85
N PHE A 61 -16.18 -19.05 -9.46
CA PHE A 61 -15.55 -17.80 -9.06
C PHE A 61 -16.53 -16.62 -9.15
N MET A 62 -17.20 -16.43 -10.30
CA MET A 62 -18.14 -15.32 -10.46
C MET A 62 -19.28 -15.39 -9.44
N ASN A 63 -19.83 -16.59 -9.21
CA ASN A 63 -20.92 -16.80 -8.25
C ASN A 63 -20.48 -16.55 -6.79
N ALA A 64 -19.23 -16.87 -6.46
CA ALA A 64 -18.70 -16.67 -5.11
C ALA A 64 -18.31 -15.22 -4.83
N TYR A 65 -17.74 -14.52 -5.82
CA TYR A 65 -17.02 -13.26 -5.60
C TYR A 65 -17.66 -12.02 -6.23
N PHE A 66 -18.64 -12.16 -7.13
CA PHE A 66 -19.43 -11.02 -7.61
C PHE A 66 -20.83 -11.05 -7.03
N ASP A 67 -21.22 -9.98 -6.36
CA ASP A 67 -22.50 -9.87 -5.67
C ASP A 67 -23.29 -8.70 -6.22
N TRP A 68 -24.36 -9.01 -6.95
CA TRP A 68 -25.25 -8.01 -7.56
C TRP A 68 -26.07 -7.25 -6.51
N ASP A 69 -26.29 -7.83 -5.34
CA ASP A 69 -27.09 -7.23 -4.27
C ASP A 69 -26.23 -6.33 -3.35
N ALA A 70 -24.90 -6.44 -3.43
CA ALA A 70 -23.92 -5.61 -2.71
C ALA A 70 -23.69 -4.22 -3.35
N ALA A 71 -24.72 -3.68 -3.99
CA ALA A 71 -24.71 -2.43 -4.76
C ALA A 71 -24.87 -1.16 -3.90
N VAL A 72 -24.42 -1.18 -2.65
CA VAL A 72 -24.58 -0.04 -1.72
C VAL A 72 -23.32 0.82 -1.76
N PHE A 73 -23.43 2.02 -2.35
CA PHE A 73 -22.31 2.95 -2.46
C PHE A 73 -21.72 3.30 -1.07
N PRO A 74 -20.41 3.12 -0.89
CA PRO A 74 -19.71 3.52 0.33
C PRO A 74 -19.89 4.99 0.68
N GLN A 75 -20.31 5.28 1.91
CA GLN A 75 -20.35 6.63 2.44
C GLN A 75 -19.09 6.90 3.28
N PRO A 76 -18.24 7.88 2.92
CA PRO A 76 -17.02 8.16 3.64
C PRO A 76 -17.32 8.83 4.98
N TYR A 77 -16.50 8.53 5.99
CA TYR A 77 -16.56 9.17 7.30
C TYR A 77 -15.18 9.65 7.73
N GLY A 78 -15.13 10.55 8.70
CA GLY A 78 -13.90 11.19 9.13
C GLY A 78 -13.55 10.85 10.58
N LEU A 79 -12.28 10.57 10.83
CA LEU A 79 -11.69 10.44 12.15
C LEU A 79 -10.77 11.63 12.39
N ILE A 80 -10.96 12.34 13.51
CA ILE A 80 -10.15 13.52 13.82
C ILE A 80 -8.87 13.07 14.54
N LYS A 81 -7.70 13.39 13.97
CA LYS A 81 -6.40 13.23 14.63
C LYS A 81 -6.18 14.38 15.61
N LEU A 82 -6.65 14.21 16.85
CA LEU A 82 -6.59 15.22 17.91
C LEU A 82 -5.16 15.58 18.37
N HIS A 83 -4.19 14.69 18.13
CA HIS A 83 -2.79 14.88 18.54
C HIS A 83 -1.96 15.74 17.56
N LYS A 84 -2.48 16.08 16.37
CA LYS A 84 -1.82 16.99 15.42
C LYS A 84 -2.30 18.43 15.67
N GLN A 85 -1.44 19.42 15.43
CA GLN A 85 -1.77 20.84 15.56
C GLN A 85 -1.56 21.57 14.21
N PRO A 86 -2.63 22.09 13.57
CA PRO A 86 -4.04 21.96 13.94
C PRO A 86 -4.54 20.51 13.77
N PRO A 87 -5.65 20.12 14.43
CA PRO A 87 -6.25 18.79 14.25
C PRO A 87 -6.50 18.48 12.78
N LYS A 88 -6.02 17.32 12.32
CA LYS A 88 -6.19 16.87 10.93
C LYS A 88 -7.33 15.85 10.82
N LEU A 89 -8.10 15.90 9.74
CA LEU A 89 -9.11 14.89 9.43
C LEU A 89 -8.48 13.73 8.65
N ARG A 90 -8.63 12.50 9.14
CA ARG A 90 -8.39 11.27 8.38
C ARG A 90 -9.73 10.80 7.84
N TYR A 91 -9.97 10.92 6.55
CA TYR A 91 -11.17 10.34 5.94
C TYR A 91 -10.97 8.83 5.73
N ILE A 92 -12.05 8.07 5.78
CA ILE A 92 -12.10 6.66 5.48
C ILE A 92 -13.16 6.45 4.40
N THR A 93 -12.82 5.68 3.38
CA THR A 93 -13.74 5.23 2.33
C THR A 93 -14.14 3.78 2.61
N PRO A 94 -15.19 3.53 3.42
CA PRO A 94 -15.50 2.18 3.87
C PRO A 94 -16.04 1.34 2.72
N MET A 95 -15.18 0.53 2.11
CA MET A 95 -15.58 -0.44 1.07
C MET A 95 -16.33 -1.65 1.67
N VAL A 96 -17.03 -1.44 2.79
CA VAL A 96 -17.76 -2.44 3.55
C VAL A 96 -19.12 -2.64 2.88
N GLY A 97 -19.33 -3.82 2.31
CA GLY A 97 -20.58 -4.15 1.62
C GLY A 97 -20.63 -3.68 0.17
N TRP A 98 -19.51 -3.19 -0.37
CA TRP A 98 -19.39 -2.84 -1.78
C TRP A 98 -19.11 -4.08 -2.65
N MET A 99 -19.47 -4.01 -3.95
CA MET A 99 -19.40 -5.12 -4.90
C MET A 99 -18.01 -5.78 -5.00
N ASN A 100 -16.94 -5.02 -4.78
CA ASN A 100 -15.57 -5.51 -4.91
C ASN A 100 -15.02 -6.19 -3.65
N LYS A 101 -15.75 -6.15 -2.53
CA LYS A 101 -15.28 -6.65 -1.23
C LYS A 101 -14.89 -8.12 -1.27
N LYS A 102 -15.72 -8.98 -1.88
CA LYS A 102 -15.45 -10.43 -1.91
C LYS A 102 -14.21 -10.74 -2.76
N VAL A 103 -14.00 -10.04 -3.88
CA VAL A 103 -12.76 -10.13 -4.67
C VAL A 103 -11.56 -9.64 -3.87
N ALA A 104 -11.69 -8.53 -3.14
CA ALA A 104 -10.62 -8.03 -2.27
C ALA A 104 -10.21 -9.08 -1.22
N VAL A 105 -11.18 -9.75 -0.58
CA VAL A 105 -10.91 -10.84 0.38
C VAL A 105 -10.18 -12.02 -0.26
N TYR A 106 -10.56 -12.43 -1.48
CA TYR A 106 -9.87 -13.47 -2.23
C TYR A 106 -8.39 -13.12 -2.47
N VAL A 107 -8.14 -11.89 -2.91
CA VAL A 107 -6.79 -11.38 -3.19
C VAL A 107 -5.96 -11.30 -1.91
N VAL A 108 -6.53 -10.78 -0.82
CA VAL A 108 -5.87 -10.73 0.50
C VAL A 108 -5.41 -12.12 0.92
N GLY A 109 -6.27 -13.14 0.81
CA GLY A 109 -5.93 -14.52 1.17
C GLY A 109 -4.72 -15.08 0.41
N PHE A 110 -4.47 -14.61 -0.81
CA PHE A 110 -3.28 -15.00 -1.58
C PHE A 110 -2.05 -14.15 -1.21
N LEU A 111 -2.17 -12.82 -1.20
CA LEU A 111 -1.04 -11.91 -1.00
C LEU A 111 -0.50 -11.91 0.44
N GLN A 112 -1.35 -12.19 1.44
CA GLN A 112 -0.94 -12.26 2.84
C GLN A 112 0.16 -13.32 3.09
N LEU A 113 0.13 -14.43 2.35
CA LEU A 113 1.14 -15.49 2.42
C LEU A 113 2.55 -15.02 2.02
N TYR A 114 2.65 -13.88 1.34
CA TYR A 114 3.91 -13.29 0.91
C TYR A 114 4.36 -12.17 1.85
N ILE A 115 3.42 -11.42 2.45
CA ILE A 115 3.71 -10.49 3.55
C ILE A 115 4.45 -11.22 4.68
N GLU A 116 4.01 -12.43 5.04
CA GLU A 116 4.62 -13.24 6.09
C GLU A 116 6.08 -13.66 5.80
N LYS A 117 6.53 -13.52 4.56
CA LYS A 117 7.91 -13.81 4.14
C LYS A 117 8.80 -12.57 4.13
N CYS A 118 8.22 -11.37 4.21
CA CYS A 118 8.97 -10.12 4.21
C CYS A 118 9.66 -9.94 5.56
N LYS A 119 10.98 -9.77 5.55
CA LYS A 119 11.81 -9.76 6.77
C LYS A 119 11.61 -8.52 7.65
N TRP A 120 11.30 -7.39 7.03
CA TRP A 120 11.26 -6.07 7.68
C TRP A 120 9.84 -5.65 8.12
N ILE A 121 8.81 -6.37 7.68
CA ILE A 121 7.43 -6.09 8.09
C ILE A 121 7.15 -6.75 9.44
N LEU A 122 6.74 -5.94 10.40
CA LEU A 122 6.22 -6.39 11.68
C LEU A 122 4.75 -6.77 11.52
N ALA A 123 4.39 -8.00 11.90
CA ALA A 123 2.99 -8.41 11.91
C ALA A 123 2.22 -7.75 13.08
N PHE A 124 2.89 -7.57 14.22
CA PHE A 124 2.34 -6.96 15.42
C PHE A 124 3.44 -6.16 16.15
N SER A 125 3.07 -5.09 16.85
CA SER A 125 4.02 -4.21 17.55
C SER A 125 4.89 -4.95 18.59
N THR A 126 4.37 -6.01 19.21
CA THR A 126 5.11 -6.80 20.22
C THR A 126 6.24 -7.64 19.63
N GLN A 127 6.30 -7.84 18.31
CA GLN A 127 7.41 -8.58 17.68
C GLN A 127 8.71 -7.77 17.63
N LEU A 128 8.61 -6.43 17.65
CA LEU A 128 9.74 -5.53 17.51
C LEU A 128 10.83 -5.81 18.55
N ILE A 129 10.45 -5.96 19.82
CA ILE A 129 11.41 -6.17 20.92
C ILE A 129 12.25 -7.42 20.66
N ASN A 130 11.60 -8.55 20.34
CA ASN A 130 12.29 -9.82 20.11
C ASN A 130 13.23 -9.75 18.90
N LEU A 131 12.84 -9.02 17.84
CA LEU A 131 13.68 -8.86 16.65
C LEU A 131 14.88 -7.95 16.93
N ILE A 132 14.67 -6.84 17.64
CA ILE A 132 15.75 -5.95 18.06
C ILE A 132 16.73 -6.71 18.97
N GLU A 133 16.26 -7.46 19.97
CA GLU A 133 17.13 -8.23 20.86
C GLU A 133 17.97 -9.26 20.10
N ALA A 134 17.35 -9.96 19.14
CA ALA A 134 18.04 -10.90 18.27
C ALA A 134 19.07 -10.18 17.39
N ASP A 135 18.73 -9.06 16.77
CA ASP A 135 19.64 -8.30 15.91
C ASP A 135 20.77 -7.65 16.70
N ILE A 136 20.51 -7.14 17.90
CA ILE A 136 21.53 -6.66 18.85
C ILE A 136 22.54 -7.77 19.15
N SER A 137 22.04 -8.96 19.49
CA SER A 137 22.87 -10.10 19.85
C SER A 137 23.68 -10.65 18.67
N ASN A 138 23.14 -10.57 17.45
CA ASN A 138 23.72 -11.23 16.27
C ASN A 138 24.56 -10.31 15.38
N ARG A 139 24.22 -9.03 15.25
CA ARG A 139 24.83 -8.14 14.25
C ARG A 139 25.02 -6.68 14.67
N LEU A 140 24.12 -6.10 15.47
CA LEU A 140 24.16 -4.67 15.78
C LEU A 140 25.22 -4.33 16.85
N LEU A 141 25.37 -5.09 17.93
CA LEU A 141 26.29 -4.74 19.05
C LEU A 141 27.33 -5.84 19.39
N VAL A 142 27.73 -6.65 18.42
CA VAL A 142 28.66 -7.78 18.61
C VAL A 142 30.05 -7.38 19.16
N SER A 143 30.43 -6.09 19.09
CA SER A 143 31.72 -5.57 19.57
C SER A 143 31.56 -4.34 20.47
N GLN A 144 32.37 -4.22 21.52
CA GLN A 144 32.25 -3.21 22.57
C GLN A 144 32.53 -1.74 22.17
N ASN A 145 32.77 -1.42 20.89
CA ASN A 145 33.14 -0.06 20.42
C ASN A 145 32.31 0.43 19.23
N LYS A 146 31.01 0.11 19.18
CA LYS A 146 30.11 0.63 18.13
C LYS A 146 29.38 1.89 18.60
N SER A 147 29.31 2.88 17.72
CA SER A 147 28.33 3.96 17.87
C SER A 147 26.97 3.45 17.40
N LEU A 148 25.90 3.90 18.06
CA LEU A 148 24.52 3.49 17.79
C LEU A 148 23.67 4.75 17.62
N TRP A 149 22.80 4.74 16.62
CA TRP A 149 21.74 5.72 16.47
C TRP A 149 20.42 5.01 16.17
N VAL A 150 19.32 5.54 16.70
CA VAL A 150 17.98 5.01 16.49
C VAL A 150 17.05 6.15 16.13
N GLY A 151 16.44 6.06 14.94
CA GLY A 151 15.47 7.03 14.45
C GLY A 151 14.12 6.41 14.20
N THR A 152 13.09 7.21 14.46
CA THR A 152 11.70 6.87 14.18
C THR A 152 11.13 7.77 13.09
N PHE A 153 10.36 7.17 12.19
CA PHE A 153 9.81 7.84 11.02
C PHE A 153 8.36 7.41 10.76
N ASP A 154 7.57 8.28 10.13
CA ASP A 154 6.21 8.00 9.65
C ASP A 154 6.13 8.27 8.14
N VAL A 155 5.55 7.35 7.36
CA VAL A 155 5.32 7.58 5.93
C VAL A 155 4.15 8.54 5.75
N GLN A 156 4.44 9.73 5.21
CA GLN A 156 3.45 10.79 5.05
C GLN A 156 2.29 10.37 4.15
N ASP A 157 1.08 10.32 4.71
CA ASP A 157 -0.19 10.08 3.99
C ASP A 157 -0.14 8.85 3.06
N MET A 158 0.58 7.80 3.50
CA MET A 158 1.00 6.64 2.69
C MET A 158 -0.06 6.16 1.69
N TYR A 159 -1.26 5.81 2.16
CA TYR A 159 -2.31 5.25 1.29
C TYR A 159 -2.73 6.19 0.17
N ASN A 160 -2.76 7.51 0.39
CA ASN A 160 -3.17 8.46 -0.65
C ASN A 160 -2.05 8.71 -1.66
N GLN A 161 -0.79 8.52 -1.25
CA GLN A 161 0.37 8.79 -2.10
C GLN A 161 0.78 7.62 -2.98
N ILE A 162 0.35 6.40 -2.67
CA ILE A 162 0.66 5.22 -3.47
C ILE A 162 -0.20 5.21 -4.74
N ASP A 163 0.45 5.26 -5.90
CA ASP A 163 -0.21 4.94 -7.17
C ASP A 163 -0.36 3.42 -7.29
N TYR A 164 -1.60 2.95 -7.48
CA TYR A 164 -1.85 1.51 -7.49
C TYR A 164 -1.32 0.83 -8.75
N CYS A 165 -1.15 1.53 -9.89
CA CYS A 165 -0.58 0.93 -11.09
C CYS A 165 0.92 0.70 -10.90
N GLU A 166 1.63 1.71 -10.39
CA GLU A 166 3.03 1.58 -10.01
C GLU A 166 3.22 0.51 -8.93
N ALA A 167 2.34 0.49 -7.92
CA ALA A 167 2.41 -0.53 -6.88
C ALA A 167 2.33 -1.95 -7.43
N LEU A 168 1.45 -2.22 -8.39
CA LEU A 168 1.36 -3.53 -9.03
C LEU A 168 2.62 -3.92 -9.78
N GLN A 169 3.28 -2.96 -10.43
CA GLN A 169 4.54 -3.21 -11.12
C GLN A 169 5.65 -3.54 -10.13
N ILE A 170 5.81 -2.73 -9.08
CA ILE A 170 6.83 -2.94 -8.04
C ILE A 170 6.62 -4.27 -7.33
N ILE A 171 5.39 -4.59 -6.93
CA ILE A 171 5.05 -5.86 -6.27
C ILE A 171 5.41 -7.05 -7.18
N TYR A 172 5.12 -6.95 -8.48
CA TYR A 172 5.40 -8.04 -9.41
C TYR A 172 6.90 -8.25 -9.64
N ASP A 173 7.65 -7.17 -9.77
CA ASP A 173 9.11 -7.23 -9.95
C ASP A 173 9.79 -7.76 -8.69
N PHE A 174 9.41 -7.25 -7.52
CA PHE A 174 9.89 -7.75 -6.24
C PHE A 174 9.59 -9.25 -6.07
N ALA A 175 8.36 -9.68 -6.37
CA ALA A 175 7.97 -11.09 -6.28
C ALA A 175 8.77 -11.99 -7.24
N LYS A 176 9.23 -11.48 -8.40
CA LYS A 176 10.13 -12.24 -9.28
C LYS A 176 11.53 -12.35 -8.71
N GLU A 177 12.07 -11.25 -8.18
CA GLU A 177 13.41 -11.22 -7.59
C GLU A 177 13.51 -12.17 -6.39
N GLU A 178 12.48 -12.20 -5.55
CA GLU A 178 12.36 -13.14 -4.43
C GLU A 178 12.03 -14.58 -4.84
N GLY A 179 11.91 -14.86 -6.14
CA GLY A 179 11.60 -16.21 -6.66
C GLY A 179 10.19 -16.70 -6.33
N TRP A 180 9.28 -15.82 -5.95
CA TRP A 180 7.88 -16.16 -5.65
C TRP A 180 7.06 -16.42 -6.92
N VAL A 181 7.52 -15.92 -8.05
CA VAL A 181 6.92 -16.10 -9.37
C VAL A 181 7.77 -17.07 -10.20
N ASP A 182 7.16 -18.20 -10.58
CA ASP A 182 7.77 -19.21 -11.46
C ASP A 182 6.88 -19.52 -12.67
N SER A 183 7.34 -20.42 -13.54
CA SER A 183 6.59 -20.82 -14.74
C SER A 183 5.24 -21.49 -14.44
N LYS A 184 5.08 -22.10 -13.25
CA LYS A 184 3.87 -22.83 -12.84
C LYS A 184 2.81 -21.87 -12.29
N ASN A 185 3.22 -20.86 -11.52
CA ASN A 185 2.31 -19.96 -10.81
C ASN A 185 2.17 -18.57 -11.46
N LYS A 186 3.01 -18.19 -12.45
CA LYS A 186 2.97 -16.87 -13.12
C LYS A 186 1.58 -16.47 -13.61
N LYS A 187 0.82 -17.41 -14.19
CA LYS A 187 -0.56 -17.14 -14.65
C LYS A 187 -1.50 -16.78 -13.49
N HIS A 188 -1.27 -17.35 -12.31
CA HIS A 188 -2.07 -17.05 -11.13
C HIS A 188 -1.68 -15.68 -10.54
N TRP A 189 -0.39 -15.37 -10.44
CA TRP A 189 0.09 -14.04 -10.06
C TRP A 189 -0.49 -12.93 -10.93
N ASN A 190 -0.40 -13.08 -12.26
CA ASN A 190 -0.97 -12.09 -13.18
C ASN A 190 -2.48 -11.94 -13.00
N PHE A 191 -3.19 -13.05 -12.77
CA PHE A 191 -4.62 -13.01 -12.47
C PHE A 191 -4.91 -12.24 -11.18
N VAL A 192 -4.18 -12.51 -10.10
CA VAL A 192 -4.35 -11.81 -8.81
C VAL A 192 -4.06 -10.31 -8.94
N LEU A 193 -2.97 -9.91 -9.61
CA LEU A 193 -2.65 -8.50 -9.81
C LEU A 193 -3.70 -7.78 -10.68
N ASN A 194 -4.26 -8.46 -11.68
CA ASN A 194 -5.40 -7.93 -12.44
C ASN A 194 -6.67 -7.79 -11.58
N LEU A 195 -6.89 -8.68 -10.61
CA LEU A 195 -7.98 -8.53 -9.64
C LEU A 195 -7.74 -7.33 -8.71
N VAL A 196 -6.51 -7.11 -8.25
CA VAL A 196 -6.16 -5.91 -7.47
C VAL A 196 -6.48 -4.65 -8.27
N HIS A 197 -6.03 -4.59 -9.53
CA HIS A 197 -6.32 -3.48 -10.43
C HIS A 197 -7.83 -3.26 -10.56
N TRP A 198 -8.61 -4.31 -10.77
CA TRP A 198 -10.07 -4.23 -10.85
C TRP A 198 -10.70 -3.72 -9.54
N VAL A 199 -10.21 -4.17 -8.36
CA VAL A 199 -10.68 -3.67 -7.06
C VAL A 199 -10.43 -2.17 -6.92
N CYS A 200 -9.23 -1.69 -7.26
CA CYS A 200 -8.91 -0.26 -7.21
C CYS A 200 -9.74 0.57 -8.21
N GLN A 201 -9.93 0.07 -9.44
CA GLN A 201 -10.77 0.74 -10.45
C GLN A 201 -12.26 0.81 -10.07
N THR A 202 -12.69 -0.06 -9.17
CA THR A 202 -14.06 -0.11 -8.64
C THR A 202 -14.19 0.59 -7.29
N ALA A 203 -13.23 1.40 -6.86
CA ALA A 203 -13.35 2.22 -5.66
C ALA A 203 -14.24 3.44 -5.90
N TYR A 204 -15.51 3.36 -5.50
CA TYR A 204 -16.47 4.46 -5.58
C TYR A 204 -17.00 4.81 -4.20
N ILE A 205 -17.38 6.06 -4.03
CA ILE A 205 -18.00 6.59 -2.81
C ILE A 205 -19.17 7.50 -3.17
N THR A 206 -20.05 7.74 -2.21
CA THR A 206 -21.08 8.79 -2.28
C THR A 206 -20.85 9.84 -1.19
N TYR A 207 -20.97 11.10 -1.54
CA TYR A 207 -20.86 12.22 -0.60
C TYR A 207 -21.82 13.34 -1.00
N ASP A 208 -22.63 13.81 -0.05
CA ASP A 208 -23.56 14.94 -0.25
C ASP A 208 -24.53 14.77 -1.43
N GLY A 209 -25.01 13.53 -1.67
CA GLY A 209 -25.89 13.21 -2.79
C GLY A 209 -25.18 13.03 -4.14
N HIS A 210 -23.87 13.27 -4.20
CA HIS A 210 -23.03 13.08 -5.38
C HIS A 210 -22.23 11.78 -5.29
N PHE A 211 -21.71 11.32 -6.43
CA PHE A 211 -20.97 10.08 -6.56
C PHE A 211 -19.56 10.37 -7.07
N TYR A 212 -18.57 9.70 -6.49
CA TYR A 212 -17.18 9.95 -6.81
C TYR A 212 -16.43 8.64 -7.03
N LYS A 213 -15.58 8.62 -8.06
CA LYS A 213 -14.57 7.59 -8.26
C LYS A 213 -13.30 8.01 -7.52
N GLN A 214 -12.70 7.10 -6.76
CA GLN A 214 -11.33 7.30 -6.30
C GLN A 214 -10.36 7.05 -7.47
N ILE A 215 -9.61 8.07 -7.87
CA ILE A 215 -8.71 8.03 -9.04
C ILE A 215 -7.23 8.04 -8.65
N ARG A 216 -6.89 8.34 -7.40
CA ARG A 216 -5.52 8.30 -6.88
C ARG A 216 -5.52 7.70 -5.46
N GLY A 217 -4.43 7.04 -5.13
CA GLY A 217 -4.26 6.39 -3.84
C GLY A 217 -4.99 5.04 -3.73
N LEU A 218 -4.81 4.42 -2.58
CA LEU A 218 -5.48 3.20 -2.17
C LEU A 218 -6.73 3.55 -1.34
N PRO A 219 -7.85 2.83 -1.51
CA PRO A 219 -9.05 3.08 -0.73
C PRO A 219 -8.87 2.68 0.75
N MET A 220 -8.67 3.64 1.65
CA MET A 220 -8.31 3.42 3.06
C MET A 220 -9.26 2.50 3.85
N GLY A 221 -10.52 2.30 3.43
CA GLY A 221 -11.45 1.36 4.07
C GLY A 221 -11.51 -0.02 3.42
N SER A 222 -10.65 -0.32 2.45
CA SER A 222 -10.52 -1.65 1.84
C SER A 222 -9.55 -2.52 2.63
N LEU A 223 -9.94 -3.78 2.88
CA LEU A 223 -9.05 -4.79 3.49
C LEU A 223 -7.80 -5.07 2.66
N LEU A 224 -7.84 -4.77 1.35
CA LEU A 224 -6.72 -5.00 0.44
C LEU A 224 -5.66 -3.88 0.50
N SER A 225 -6.04 -2.68 0.89
CA SER A 225 -5.13 -1.53 0.87
C SER A 225 -3.90 -1.68 1.77
N PRO A 226 -4.01 -2.18 3.02
CA PRO A 226 -2.83 -2.47 3.84
C PRO A 226 -1.89 -3.50 3.22
N VAL A 227 -2.43 -4.52 2.56
CA VAL A 227 -1.63 -5.58 1.92
C VAL A 227 -0.84 -5.04 0.73
N ILE A 228 -1.48 -4.21 -0.11
CA ILE A 228 -0.79 -3.54 -1.23
C ILE A 228 0.29 -2.61 -0.70
N ALA A 229 -0.04 -1.76 0.28
CA ALA A 229 0.90 -0.79 0.82
C ALA A 229 2.15 -1.46 1.40
N ASN A 230 1.98 -2.51 2.19
CA ASN A 230 3.10 -3.25 2.76
C ASN A 230 3.97 -3.91 1.68
N LEU A 231 3.39 -4.63 0.71
CA LEU A 231 4.19 -5.27 -0.36
C LEU A 231 4.89 -4.22 -1.25
N PHE A 232 4.22 -3.11 -1.52
CA PHE A 232 4.80 -1.98 -2.25
C PHE A 232 6.00 -1.40 -1.50
N MET A 233 5.82 -1.07 -0.22
CA MET A 233 6.88 -0.52 0.64
C MET A 233 8.07 -1.48 0.71
N THR A 234 7.83 -2.77 0.94
CA THR A 234 8.91 -3.78 0.91
C THR A 234 9.66 -3.78 -0.41
N GLY A 235 8.95 -3.68 -1.55
CA GLY A 235 9.60 -3.67 -2.87
C GLY A 235 10.44 -2.42 -3.12
N VAL A 236 10.03 -1.24 -2.64
CA VAL A 236 10.85 -0.01 -2.77
C VAL A 236 12.02 0.01 -1.80
N GLU A 237 11.82 -0.49 -0.58
CA GLU A 237 12.85 -0.64 0.45
C GLU A 237 13.96 -1.60 0.02
N ASP A 238 13.58 -2.73 -0.57
CA ASP A 238 14.52 -3.71 -1.09
C ASP A 238 15.37 -3.12 -2.23
N LYS A 239 14.76 -2.39 -3.16
CA LYS A 239 15.49 -1.66 -4.22
C LYS A 239 16.48 -0.65 -3.65
N ALA A 240 16.03 0.17 -2.68
CA ALA A 240 16.87 1.17 -2.05
C ALA A 240 18.03 0.55 -1.27
N THR A 241 17.76 -0.54 -0.53
CA THR A 241 18.78 -1.27 0.23
C THR A 241 19.84 -1.88 -0.69
N LYS A 242 19.42 -2.52 -1.79
CA LYS A 242 20.34 -3.04 -2.82
C LYS A 242 21.19 -1.94 -3.46
N ALA A 243 20.61 -0.77 -3.72
CA ALA A 243 21.34 0.37 -4.28
C ALA A 243 22.43 0.92 -3.33
N LEU A 244 22.25 0.75 -2.02
CA LEU A 244 23.15 1.27 -0.99
C LEU A 244 24.07 0.20 -0.36
N GLU A 245 24.00 -1.06 -0.81
CA GLU A 245 24.77 -2.16 -0.22
C GLU A 245 26.28 -1.86 -0.19
N SER A 246 26.85 -1.47 -1.33
CA SER A 246 28.28 -1.10 -1.41
C SER A 246 28.63 0.16 -0.62
N TYR A 247 27.69 1.10 -0.49
CA TYR A 247 27.89 2.30 0.33
C TYR A 247 28.04 1.91 1.81
N TYR A 248 27.10 1.13 2.34
CA TYR A 248 27.11 0.70 3.74
C TYR A 248 28.30 -0.20 4.08
N GLU A 249 28.72 -1.06 3.16
CA GLU A 249 29.97 -1.81 3.29
C GLU A 249 31.19 -0.89 3.40
N THR A 250 31.27 0.14 2.55
CA THR A 250 32.38 1.10 2.52
C THR A 250 32.45 1.91 3.81
N VAL A 251 31.31 2.34 4.34
CA VAL A 251 31.24 3.12 5.58
C VAL A 251 31.22 2.28 6.86
N SER A 252 31.26 0.95 6.71
CA SER A 252 31.18 -0.02 7.82
C SER A 252 29.94 0.20 8.71
N THR A 253 28.82 0.60 8.09
CA THR A 253 27.55 0.83 8.77
C THR A 253 26.66 -0.41 8.62
N THR A 254 26.12 -0.90 9.73
CA THR A 254 25.07 -1.92 9.76
C THR A 254 23.73 -1.25 10.04
N LEU A 255 22.75 -1.50 9.17
CA LEU A 255 21.40 -0.94 9.28
C LEU A 255 20.39 -2.05 9.63
N ALA A 256 19.50 -1.77 10.58
CA ALA A 256 18.27 -2.51 10.81
C ALA A 256 17.08 -1.63 10.47
N TYR A 257 16.13 -2.18 9.72
CA TYR A 257 14.93 -1.50 9.29
C TYR A 257 13.72 -2.33 9.73
N TYR A 258 12.77 -1.69 10.40
CA TYR A 258 11.54 -2.31 10.84
C TYR A 258 10.36 -1.42 10.47
N GLN A 259 9.33 -2.02 9.88
CA GLN A 259 8.14 -1.32 9.44
C GLN A 259 6.89 -1.94 10.07
N TYR A 260 6.04 -1.09 10.65
CA TYR A 260 4.67 -1.44 11.05
C TYR A 260 3.69 -0.47 10.40
N LEU A 261 3.11 -0.87 9.27
CA LEU A 261 2.25 0.02 8.47
C LEU A 261 2.99 1.29 8.02
N ASP A 262 2.55 2.47 8.47
CA ASP A 262 3.17 3.77 8.20
C ASP A 262 4.37 4.07 9.14
N ASP A 263 4.50 3.37 10.27
CA ASP A 263 5.57 3.59 11.24
C ASP A 263 6.84 2.81 10.85
N ILE A 264 8.00 3.48 10.93
CA ILE A 264 9.31 2.94 10.62
C ILE A 264 10.28 3.20 11.77
N ILE A 265 11.11 2.21 12.07
CA ILE A 265 12.25 2.33 12.97
C ILE A 265 13.51 1.91 12.23
N ILE A 266 14.52 2.79 12.27
CA ILE A 266 15.84 2.52 11.71
C ILE A 266 16.86 2.53 12.83
N ILE A 267 17.66 1.47 12.91
CA ILE A 267 18.82 1.38 13.80
C ILE A 267 20.07 1.33 12.94
N THR A 268 20.98 2.29 13.14
CA THR A 268 22.28 2.32 12.46
C THR A 268 23.40 2.15 13.48
N THR A 269 24.38 1.32 13.14
CA THR A 269 25.59 1.12 13.94
C THR A 269 26.82 1.17 13.06
N SER A 270 27.91 1.74 13.56
CA SER A 270 29.22 1.70 12.86
C SER A 270 30.32 1.27 13.80
N HIS A 271 31.29 0.51 13.26
CA HIS A 271 32.50 0.10 13.95
C HIS A 271 33.51 1.24 14.15
N MET A 272 33.36 2.33 13.39
CA MET A 272 34.18 3.51 13.55
C MET A 272 33.42 4.50 14.43
N VAL A 273 34.07 5.06 15.45
CA VAL A 273 33.57 6.28 16.08
C VAL A 273 33.71 7.37 15.04
N ARG A 274 32.60 7.68 14.36
CA ARG A 274 32.52 8.76 13.38
C ARG A 274 32.24 10.03 14.17
N ILE A 275 33.31 10.78 14.45
CA ILE A 275 33.23 12.06 15.15
C ILE A 275 32.72 13.09 14.15
N ASP A 276 31.69 13.84 14.56
CA ASP A 276 31.20 14.98 13.79
C ASP A 276 32.20 16.14 13.98
N ASP A 277 32.86 16.55 12.90
CA ASP A 277 33.76 17.70 12.88
C ASP A 277 32.98 19.03 12.71
N SER A 278 31.65 18.96 12.58
CA SER A 278 30.75 20.10 12.43
C SER A 278 29.69 20.15 13.55
N GLU A 279 29.16 21.34 13.88
CA GLU A 279 27.96 21.43 14.71
C GLU A 279 26.77 20.93 13.87
N GLY A 280 26.50 19.62 13.86
CA GLY A 280 25.61 18.96 12.89
C GLY A 280 24.95 17.67 13.35
N CYS A 281 24.26 17.06 12.37
CA CYS A 281 23.53 15.79 12.44
C CYS A 281 24.50 14.61 12.49
N SER A 282 24.18 13.56 13.28
CA SER A 282 25.07 12.39 13.44
C SER A 282 25.34 11.71 12.08
N PRO A 283 26.58 11.27 11.76
CA PRO A 283 26.85 10.52 10.53
C PRO A 283 25.98 9.27 10.36
N LEU A 284 25.55 8.67 11.49
CA LEU A 284 24.65 7.51 11.50
C LEU A 284 23.18 7.87 11.21
N GLU A 285 22.79 9.11 11.52
CA GLU A 285 21.50 9.68 11.13
C GLU A 285 21.51 10.04 9.63
N GLU A 286 22.62 10.58 9.11
CA GLU A 286 22.81 10.83 7.67
C GLU A 286 22.74 9.53 6.84
N ASP A 287 23.36 8.45 7.33
CA ASP A 287 23.27 7.12 6.72
C ASP A 287 21.79 6.66 6.62
N ALA A 288 21.00 6.83 7.69
CA ALA A 288 19.57 6.51 7.68
C ALA A 288 18.77 7.43 6.72
N GLY A 289 19.07 8.72 6.71
CA GLY A 289 18.48 9.69 5.79
C GLY A 289 18.77 9.35 4.32
N THR A 290 19.96 8.80 4.03
CA THR A 290 20.34 8.32 2.70
C THR A 290 19.46 7.15 2.25
N LEU A 291 19.18 6.18 3.14
CA LEU A 291 18.22 5.10 2.83
C LEU A 291 16.84 5.66 2.48
N LEU A 292 16.29 6.54 3.32
CA LEU A 292 14.96 7.11 3.10
C LEU A 292 14.90 7.91 1.80
N CYS A 293 15.97 8.64 1.45
CA CYS A 293 16.07 9.35 0.19
C CYS A 293 16.05 8.40 -1.01
N GLU A 294 16.78 7.27 -0.95
CA GLU A 294 16.75 6.26 -2.01
C GLU A 294 15.39 5.55 -2.11
N ILE A 295 14.69 5.32 -1.00
CA ILE A 295 13.30 4.82 -1.03
C ILE A 295 12.39 5.79 -1.80
N SER A 296 12.46 7.09 -1.49
CA SER A 296 11.69 8.11 -2.20
C SER A 296 12.04 8.22 -3.69
N LYS A 297 13.28 7.92 -4.08
CA LYS A 297 13.72 7.91 -5.49
C LYS A 297 13.35 6.64 -6.25
N ALA A 298 13.02 5.55 -5.54
CA ALA A 298 12.67 4.27 -6.15
C ALA A 298 11.27 4.26 -6.81
N VAL A 299 10.52 5.36 -6.68
CA VAL A 299 9.17 5.55 -7.21
C VAL A 299 9.13 6.74 -8.18
N VAL A 300 8.21 6.69 -9.13
CA VAL A 300 7.99 7.67 -10.20
C VAL A 300 6.63 8.36 -10.04
N ASP A 301 5.56 7.57 -9.92
CA ASP A 301 4.18 8.09 -9.89
C ASP A 301 3.67 8.29 -8.45
N SER A 302 4.13 7.45 -7.52
CA SER A 302 3.88 7.58 -6.09
C SER A 302 4.74 8.69 -5.48
N SER A 303 4.26 9.30 -4.39
CA SER A 303 5.01 10.34 -3.67
C SER A 303 5.29 9.91 -2.23
N ILE A 304 6.38 9.17 -2.03
CA ILE A 304 6.76 8.66 -0.71
C ILE A 304 7.68 9.67 -0.03
N ALA A 305 7.25 10.16 1.12
CA ALA A 305 7.99 11.07 1.98
C ALA A 305 7.86 10.63 3.44
N PHE A 306 8.82 11.04 4.27
CA PHE A 306 8.93 10.59 5.65
C PHE A 306 8.90 11.79 6.59
N ASP A 307 8.07 11.71 7.63
CA ASP A 307 8.11 12.61 8.78
C ASP A 307 9.08 12.01 9.81
N TYR A 308 10.12 12.75 10.19
CA TYR A 308 10.94 12.38 11.34
C TYR A 308 10.13 12.56 12.62
N THR A 309 9.95 11.48 13.39
CA THR A 309 9.12 11.49 14.60
C THR A 309 9.93 11.53 15.89
N GLY A 310 11.25 11.36 15.81
CA GLY A 310 12.21 11.60 16.88
C GLY A 310 13.30 10.53 16.99
N ASP A 311 14.30 10.83 17.82
CA ASP A 311 15.31 9.86 18.28
C ASP A 311 14.69 8.97 19.38
N ALA A 312 15.05 7.68 19.40
CA ALA A 312 14.61 6.73 20.43
C ALA A 312 15.70 6.43 21.47
#